data_AF-A0A940VUE7-F1
#
_entry.id   AF-A0A940VUE7-F1
#
_cell.length_a   1.000
_cell.length_b   1.000
_cell.length_c   1.000
_cell.angle_alpha   90.00
_cell.angle_beta   90.00
_cell.angle_gamma   90.00
#
_symmetry.space_group_name_H-M   'P 1'
#
loop_
_entity.id
_entity.type
_entity.pdbx_description
1 polymer ?
#
loop_
_entity_poly.entity_id
_entity_poly.type
_entity_poly.pdbx_seq_one_letter_code
_entity_poly.pdbx_strand_id
1 'polypeptide(L)' 'MYDEIPKSLIMIAVSNEDKEAIVALILKYAKSSGAGSFGDGKIFISTIDEVYTVSSGATGL' A
#
# COMPACT_ATOMS: atom_id res chain seq x y z
N MET A 1 9.86 3.57 -28.97
CA MET A 1 8.74 4.08 -28.16
C MET A 1 8.79 3.34 -26.85
N TYR A 2 8.91 4.05 -25.73
CA TYR A 2 8.80 3.44 -24.41
C TYR A 2 7.32 3.16 -24.20
N ASP A 3 6.97 1.90 -23.93
CA ASP A 3 5.59 1.55 -23.58
C ASP A 3 5.42 1.92 -22.10
N GLU A 4 4.75 3.04 -21.84
CA GLU A 4 4.42 3.42 -20.48
C GLU A 4 3.40 2.42 -19.95
N ILE A 5 3.84 1.49 -19.11
CA ILE A 5 2.95 0.52 -18.48
C ILE A 5 2.08 1.26 -17.46
N PRO A 6 0.75 1.35 -17.65
CA PRO A 6 -0.12 2.04 -16.70
C PRO A 6 -0.02 1.41 -15.32
N LYS A 7 0.04 2.24 -14.27
CA LYS A 7 0.10 1.83 -12.86
C LYS A 7 -1.06 2.42 -12.09
N SER A 8 -1.60 1.63 -11.16
CA SER A 8 -2.56 2.09 -10.16
C SER A 8 -1.84 2.39 -8.86
N LEU A 9 -2.16 3.53 -8.24
CA LEU A 9 -1.73 3.86 -6.88
C LEU A 9 -2.82 3.44 -5.90
N ILE A 10 -2.42 2.67 -4.88
CA ILE A 10 -3.28 2.33 -3.75
C ILE A 10 -2.68 3.02 -2.52
N MET A 11 -3.49 3.82 -1.83
CA MET A 11 -3.13 4.47 -0.57
C MET A 11 -4.00 3.88 0.53
N ILE A 12 -3.37 3.37 1.59
CA ILE A 12 -4.06 2.73 2.72
C ILE A 12 -3.42 3.23 4.01
N ALA A 13 -4.24 3.69 4.95
CA ALA A 13 -3.84 3.92 6.33
C ALA A 13 -4.27 2.69 7.14
N VAL A 14 -3.35 2.12 7.93
CA VAL A 14 -3.59 0.91 8.73
C VAL A 14 -2.95 1.06 10.11
N SER A 15 -3.47 0.30 11.08
CA SER A 15 -2.85 0.17 12.39
C SER A 15 -1.48 -0.52 12.28
N ASN A 16 -0.57 -0.21 13.20
CA ASN A 16 0.79 -0.77 13.19
C ASN A 16 0.81 -2.30 13.31
N GLU A 17 -0.17 -2.88 14.02
CA GLU A 17 -0.34 -4.33 14.18
C GLU A 17 -0.65 -5.06 12.87
N ASP A 18 -1.36 -4.41 11.95
CA ASP A 18 -1.76 -5.00 10.67
C ASP A 18 -0.73 -4.80 9.55
N LYS A 19 0.22 -3.88 9.75
CA LYS A 19 1.20 -3.46 8.74
C LYS A 19 1.89 -4.66 8.08
N GLU A 20 2.41 -5.60 8.87
CA GLU A 20 3.16 -6.74 8.34
C GLU A 20 2.29 -7.69 7.53
N ALA A 21 1.08 -7.96 8.01
CA ALA A 21 0.10 -8.80 7.31
C ALA A 21 -0.31 -8.18 5.97
N ILE A 22 -0.57 -6.87 5.96
CA ILE A 22 -0.94 -6.13 4.74
C ILE A 22 0.20 -6.10 3.73
N VAL A 23 1.43 -5.82 4.16
CA VAL A 23 2.61 -5.84 3.27
C VAL A 23 2.79 -7.25 2.67
N ALA A 24 2.66 -8.30 3.48
CA ALA A 24 2.77 -9.67 2.99
C ALA A 24 1.67 -10.02 1.96
N LEU A 25 0.43 -9.57 2.19
CA LEU A 25 -0.67 -9.75 1.25
C LEU A 25 -0.41 -9.02 -0.07
N ILE A 26 0.00 -7.75 -0.03
CA ILE A 26 0.31 -6.98 -1.24
C ILE A 26 1.43 -7.68 -2.02
N LEU A 27 2.51 -8.09 -1.36
CA LEU A 27 3.60 -8.81 -2.01
C LEU A 27 3.15 -10.13 -2.62
N LYS A 28 2.23 -10.87 -1.97
CA LYS A 28 1.72 -12.14 -2.49
C LYS A 28 0.86 -11.98 -3.74
N TYR A 29 0.02 -10.95 -3.78
CA TYR A 29 -0.99 -10.80 -4.84
C TYR A 29 -0.59 -9.82 -5.96
N ALA A 30 0.24 -8.82 -5.67
CA ALA A 30 0.71 -7.86 -6.68
C ALA A 30 1.95 -8.34 -7.43
N LYS A 31 2.70 -9.29 -6.84
CA LYS A 31 3.85 -9.91 -7.51
C LYS A 31 3.37 -10.79 -8.67
N SER A 32 3.93 -10.56 -9.84
CA SER A 32 3.67 -11.41 -11.00
C SER A 32 4.27 -12.80 -10.80
N SER A 33 3.93 -13.75 -11.67
CA SER A 33 4.40 -15.16 -11.68
C SER A 33 5.74 -15.44 -10.97
N GLY A 34 5.76 -16.41 -10.06
CA GLY A 34 6.98 -16.99 -9.50
C GLY A 34 8.00 -15.97 -8.95
N ALA A 35 9.07 -15.73 -9.72
CA ALA A 35 10.16 -14.84 -9.34
C ALA A 35 9.78 -13.34 -9.32
N GLY A 36 8.67 -12.96 -9.95
CA GLY A 36 8.25 -11.57 -10.14
C GLY A 36 8.79 -11.01 -11.46
N SER A 37 8.20 -9.91 -11.90
CA SER A 37 8.51 -9.26 -13.18
C SER A 37 8.92 -7.80 -13.00
N PHE A 38 9.70 -7.29 -13.95
CA PHE A 38 9.97 -5.86 -14.00
C PHE A 38 8.64 -5.11 -14.16
N GLY A 39 8.36 -4.20 -13.23
CA GLY A 39 7.10 -3.47 -13.20
C GLY A 39 6.09 -3.96 -12.16
N ASP A 40 6.38 -4.96 -11.33
CA ASP A 40 5.47 -5.37 -10.23
C ASP A 40 5.17 -4.23 -9.22
N GLY A 41 5.94 -3.14 -9.27
CA GLY A 41 5.70 -1.92 -8.51
C GLY A 41 6.58 -1.82 -7.28
N LYS A 42 6.19 -0.96 -6.35
CA LYS A 42 6.89 -0.73 -5.07
C LYS A 42 5.86 -0.45 -3.99
N ILE A 43 6.18 -0.87 -2.77
CA ILE A 43 5.42 -0.50 -1.57
C ILE A 43 6.24 0.56 -0.83
N PHE A 44 5.59 1.68 -0.51
CA PHE A 44 6.19 2.73 0.30
C PHE A 44 5.45 2.77 1.64
N ILE A 45 6.21 2.85 2.73
CA ILE A 45 5.67 2.92 4.09
C ILE A 45 6.10 4.27 4.65
N SER A 46 5.13 5.02 5.17
CA SER A 46 5.34 6.27 5.87
C SER A 46 4.54 6.23 7.16
N THR A 47 5.14 6.70 8.25
CA THR A 47 4.44 6.80 9.54
C THR A 47 3.37 7.88 9.45
N ILE A 48 2.23 7.63 10.08
CA ILE A 48 1.17 8.62 10.24
C ILE A 48 1.12 8.95 11.72
N ASP A 49 1.40 10.21 12.04
CA ASP A 49 1.50 10.64 13.44
C ASP A 49 0.11 10.87 14.04
N GLU A 50 -0.83 11.41 13.26
CA GLU A 50 -2.19 11.72 13.72
C GLU A 50 -3.23 11.45 12.63
N VAL A 51 -4.43 11.02 13.06
CA VAL A 51 -5.58 10.75 12.19
C VAL A 51 -6.83 11.37 12.81
N TYR A 52 -7.65 12.02 11.98
CA TYR A 52 -8.92 12.62 12.38
C TYR A 52 -10.02 12.19 11.42
N THR A 53 -11.16 11.76 11.97
CA THR A 53 -12.37 11.52 11.20
C THR A 53 -13.15 12.82 11.02
N VAL A 54 -13.23 13.34 9.80
CA VAL A 54 -13.80 14.68 9.51
C VAL A 54 -15.25 14.83 10.00
N SER A 55 -16.07 13.79 9.87
CA SER A 55 -17.49 13.86 10.23
C SER A 55 -17.75 13.91 11.74
N SER A 56 -16.88 13.29 12.54
CA SER A 56 -17.05 13.17 13.99
C SER A 56 -16.05 14.01 14.81
N GLY A 57 -14.96 14.46 14.18
CA GLY A 57 -13.81 15.05 14.88
C GLY A 57 -13.04 14.05 15.75
N ALA A 58 -13.35 12.74 15.68
CA ALA A 58 -12.69 11.73 16.48
C ALA A 58 -11.24 11.52 16.02
N THR A 59 -10.34 11.32 16.98
CA THR A 59 -8.93 11.01 16.75
C THR A 59 -8.71 9.51 16.65
N GLY A 60 -7.83 9.08 15.75
CA GLY A 60 -7.45 7.69 15.56
C GLY A 60 -8.07 7.05 14.32
N LEU A 61 -7.59 5.84 14.02
CA LEU A 61 -8.15 4.91 13.02
C LEU A 61 -9.24 4.05 13.64
#